data_AF-A0A1F6AXR7-F1
#
_entry.id   AF-A0A1F6AXR7-F1
#
_cell.length_a   1.000
_cell.length_b   1.000
_cell.length_c   1.000
_cell.angle_alpha   90.00
_cell.angle_beta   90.00
_cell.angle_gamma   90.00
#
_symmetry.space_group_name_H-M   'P 1'
#
loop_
_entity.id
_entity.type
_entity.pdbx_description
1 polymer ?
#
loop_
_entity_poly.entity_id
_entity_poly.type
_entity_poly.pdbx_seq_one_letter_code
_entity_poly.pdbx_strand_id
1 'polypeptide(L)'
;MKLASIQYRLLAVIVFSSLCVVMVGALSIVSLGRLSASFKEFTNSHMPVVRSTQQALLSLEDASANVGFALAGDTTTNVEDTRLFEAKYNQAILQFEMFVSALTWGSETKEFHALDGGIMHSAWERSGYHDAYTIPAAHGKALEAAKDMRPHINEFVTKSQQIFAMKKKIVRLTAEDEQKEIRELQKQVQLLAADMRTHKESVTQALQAFVAENDAVVDAELKQQEQLTTSVYAIIASIIGLNVLFSMLFGLYYSRKMILIPLQKLTHVVNDISTGKLDAKIDPKLVESKDEIGDLARAFDRTVVSLKLAMREKEQAGPADAPPIEKTT
;
A
#
# COMPACT_ATOMS: atom_id res chain seq x y z
N MET A 1 11.72 11.11 -49.62
CA MET A 1 12.12 10.40 -48.39
C MET A 1 11.33 9.08 -48.35
N LYS A 2 11.99 7.92 -48.51
CA LYS A 2 11.34 6.60 -48.70
C LYS A 2 10.77 6.08 -47.37
N LEU A 3 9.56 6.53 -47.00
CA LEU A 3 8.81 6.07 -45.81
C LEU A 3 8.23 4.63 -45.94
N ALA A 4 8.47 3.95 -47.06
CA ALA A 4 7.86 2.64 -47.36
C ALA A 4 8.75 1.42 -47.02
N SER A 5 9.93 1.61 -46.42
CA SER A 5 10.86 0.52 -46.10
C SER A 5 10.28 -0.47 -45.09
N ILE A 6 10.51 -1.78 -45.28
CA ILE A 6 10.23 -2.84 -44.31
C ILE A 6 10.86 -2.52 -42.95
N GLN A 7 12.04 -1.89 -42.94
CA GLN A 7 12.72 -1.49 -41.70
C GLN A 7 11.91 -0.46 -40.92
N TYR A 8 11.34 0.54 -41.59
CA TYR A 8 10.50 1.55 -40.94
C TYR A 8 9.22 0.93 -40.35
N ARG A 9 8.65 -0.04 -41.06
CA ARG A 9 7.46 -0.78 -40.63
C ARG A 9 7.72 -1.63 -39.37
N LEU A 10 8.85 -2.34 -39.34
CA LEU A 10 9.29 -3.08 -38.15
C LEU A 10 9.61 -2.13 -36.98
N LEU A 11 10.26 -1.01 -37.26
CA LEU A 11 10.58 0.01 -36.26
C LEU A 11 9.29 0.60 -35.66
N ALA A 12 8.26 0.84 -36.46
CA ALA A 12 6.96 1.30 -35.95
C ALA A 12 6.32 0.32 -34.95
N VAL A 13 6.42 -1.00 -35.20
CA VAL A 13 5.92 -2.03 -34.28
C VAL A 13 6.71 -2.01 -32.95
N ILE A 14 8.04 -1.92 -33.03
CA ILE A 14 8.91 -1.88 -31.86
C ILE A 14 8.66 -0.61 -31.04
N VAL A 15 8.56 0.55 -31.69
CA VAL A 15 8.29 1.84 -31.02
C VAL A 15 6.92 1.80 -30.34
N PHE A 16 5.89 1.30 -31.02
CA PHE A 16 4.56 1.17 -30.43
C PHE A 16 4.56 0.23 -29.22
N SER A 17 5.18 -0.95 -29.34
CA SER A 17 5.30 -1.89 -28.22
C SER A 17 6.08 -1.29 -27.04
N SER A 18 7.17 -0.56 -27.31
CA SER A 18 7.96 0.12 -26.28
C SER A 18 7.15 1.22 -25.57
N LEU A 19 6.35 1.99 -26.32
CA LEU A 19 5.49 3.01 -25.75
C LEU A 19 4.45 2.41 -24.79
N CYS A 20 3.89 1.25 -25.12
CA CYS A 20 2.96 0.54 -24.23
C CYS A 20 3.65 0.09 -22.92
N VAL A 21 4.88 -0.39 -22.99
CA VAL A 21 5.67 -0.75 -21.78
C VAL A 21 5.91 0.46 -20.90
N VAL A 22 6.28 1.60 -21.49
CA VAL A 22 6.47 2.87 -20.75
C VAL A 22 5.17 3.32 -20.09
N MET A 23 4.04 3.21 -20.80
CA MET A 23 2.73 3.55 -20.26
C MET A 23 2.36 2.70 -19.04
N VAL A 24 2.57 1.38 -19.12
CA VAL A 24 2.37 0.47 -17.98
C VAL A 24 3.29 0.85 -16.81
N GLY A 25 4.57 1.11 -17.07
CA GLY A 25 5.51 1.55 -16.05
C GLY A 25 5.09 2.85 -15.36
N ALA A 26 4.62 3.84 -16.12
CA ALA A 26 4.10 5.10 -15.57
C ALA A 26 2.88 4.87 -14.68
N LEU A 27 1.94 4.02 -15.10
CA LEU A 27 0.78 3.63 -14.29
C LEU A 27 1.19 2.91 -13.00
N SER A 28 2.19 2.03 -13.07
CA SER A 28 2.74 1.35 -11.88
C SER A 28 3.34 2.34 -10.88
N ILE A 29 4.10 3.35 -11.34
CA ILE A 29 4.66 4.39 -10.47
C ILE A 29 3.55 5.20 -9.78
N VAL A 30 2.51 5.61 -10.52
CA VAL A 30 1.37 6.33 -9.95
C VAL A 30 0.64 5.47 -8.91
N SER A 31 0.44 4.19 -9.18
CA SER A 31 -0.17 3.24 -8.24
C SER A 31 0.65 3.11 -6.95
N LEU A 32 1.98 2.94 -7.09
CA LEU A 32 2.89 2.84 -5.95
C LEU A 32 2.88 4.12 -5.10
N GLY A 33 2.80 5.29 -5.75
CA GLY A 33 2.67 6.57 -5.07
C GLY A 33 1.39 6.69 -4.25
N ARG A 34 0.25 6.20 -4.78
CA ARG A 34 -1.02 6.14 -4.02
C ARG A 34 -0.92 5.19 -2.84
N LEU A 35 -0.37 3.99 -3.03
CA LEU A 35 -0.18 3.02 -1.96
C LEU A 35 0.71 3.58 -0.83
N SER A 36 1.79 4.26 -1.20
CA SER A 36 2.69 4.92 -0.24
C SER A 36 1.98 6.05 0.52
N ALA A 37 1.16 6.87 -0.16
CA ALA A 37 0.37 7.91 0.48
C ALA A 37 -0.65 7.32 1.48
N SER A 38 -1.37 6.27 1.09
CA SER A 38 -2.31 5.58 1.98
C SER A 38 -1.61 4.92 3.17
N PHE A 39 -0.46 4.29 2.98
CA PHE A 39 0.31 3.72 4.09
C PHE A 39 0.81 4.80 5.05
N LYS A 40 1.22 5.96 4.52
CA LYS A 40 1.61 7.11 5.33
C LYS A 40 0.43 7.66 6.13
N GLU A 41 -0.73 7.81 5.51
CA GLU A 41 -1.97 8.23 6.17
C GLU A 41 -2.39 7.25 7.26
N PHE A 42 -2.37 5.95 6.97
CA PHE A 42 -2.64 4.88 7.93
C PHE A 42 -1.70 4.93 9.13
N THR A 43 -0.39 5.02 8.87
CA THR A 43 0.63 5.08 9.93
C THR A 43 0.49 6.34 10.77
N ASN A 44 0.14 7.47 10.15
CA ASN A 44 -0.01 8.75 10.83
C ASN A 44 -1.33 8.89 11.60
N SER A 45 -2.38 8.15 11.22
CA SER A 45 -3.68 8.23 11.88
C SER A 45 -3.81 7.19 12.99
N HIS A 46 -3.42 5.93 12.74
CA HIS A 46 -3.75 4.81 13.62
C HIS A 46 -2.66 4.47 14.64
N MET A 47 -1.39 4.49 14.22
CA MET A 47 -0.28 4.17 15.13
C MET A 47 -0.24 5.09 16.37
N PRO A 48 -0.51 6.41 16.24
CA PRO A 48 -0.63 7.31 17.39
C PRO A 48 -1.71 6.90 18.38
N VAL A 49 -2.88 6.49 17.89
CA VAL A 49 -4.01 6.07 18.72
C VAL A 49 -3.64 4.81 19.50
N VAL A 50 -3.09 3.79 18.83
CA VAL A 50 -2.66 2.53 19.49
C VAL A 50 -1.60 2.79 20.56
N ARG A 51 -0.56 3.57 20.22
CA ARG A 51 0.50 3.91 21.19
C ARG A 51 -0.04 4.68 22.38
N SER A 52 -0.92 5.65 22.14
CA SER A 52 -1.49 6.47 23.21
C SER A 52 -2.41 5.67 24.12
N THR A 53 -3.18 4.74 23.59
CA THR A 53 -3.98 3.82 24.41
C THR A 53 -3.10 2.89 25.25
N GLN A 54 -2.01 2.35 24.68
CA GLN A 54 -1.04 1.55 25.43
C GLN A 54 -0.38 2.36 26.55
N GLN A 55 0.04 3.60 26.28
CA GLN A 55 0.62 4.48 27.28
C GLN A 55 -0.39 4.88 28.36
N ALA A 56 -1.66 5.09 28.00
CA ALA A 56 -2.73 5.30 28.97
C ALA A 56 -2.89 4.08 29.89
N LEU A 57 -2.97 2.87 29.34
CA LEU A 57 -3.08 1.63 30.13
C LEU A 57 -1.88 1.44 31.07
N LEU A 58 -0.66 1.65 30.58
CA LEU A 58 0.56 1.57 31.41
C LEU A 58 0.53 2.61 32.54
N SER A 59 0.14 3.86 32.24
CA SER A 59 0.04 4.92 33.25
C SER A 59 -1.04 4.64 34.30
N LEU A 60 -2.17 4.03 33.89
CA LEU A 60 -3.22 3.59 34.81
C LEU A 60 -2.75 2.46 35.73
N GLU A 61 -2.01 1.49 35.18
CA GLU A 61 -1.40 0.42 35.97
C GLU A 61 -0.35 0.94 36.94
N ASP A 62 0.52 1.86 36.51
CA ASP A 62 1.50 2.52 37.39
C ASP A 62 0.82 3.31 38.51
N ALA A 63 -0.24 4.06 38.20
CA ALA A 63 -1.05 4.75 39.20
C ALA A 63 -1.63 3.75 40.22
N SER A 64 -2.27 2.68 39.73
CA SER A 64 -2.82 1.62 40.57
C SER A 64 -1.76 0.93 41.44
N ALA A 65 -0.56 0.69 40.91
CA ALA A 65 0.54 0.06 41.62
C ALA A 65 1.04 0.94 42.77
N ASN A 66 1.16 2.25 42.56
CA ASN A 66 1.55 3.20 43.62
C ASN A 66 0.53 3.25 44.77
N VAL A 67 -0.76 3.19 44.48
CA VAL A 67 -1.78 3.02 45.54
C VAL A 67 -1.60 1.66 46.23
N GLY A 68 -1.36 0.60 45.46
CA GLY A 68 -1.08 -0.74 45.99
C GLY A 68 0.11 -0.78 46.95
N PHE A 69 1.21 -0.10 46.64
CA PHE A 69 2.37 0.01 47.52
C PHE A 69 2.07 0.77 48.81
N ALA A 70 1.32 1.88 48.73
CA ALA A 70 0.86 2.60 49.92
C ALA A 70 -0.08 1.75 50.79
N LEU A 71 -0.89 0.89 50.17
CA LEU A 71 -1.76 -0.07 50.87
C LEU A 71 -0.97 -1.19 51.55
N ALA A 72 0.03 -1.75 50.86
CA ALA A 72 0.86 -2.86 51.33
C ALA A 72 1.82 -2.46 52.46
N GLY A 73 2.22 -1.20 52.54
CA GLY A 73 2.99 -0.67 53.67
C GLY A 73 2.30 -0.98 55.00
N ASP A 74 3.04 -1.63 55.90
CA ASP A 74 2.62 -1.87 57.27
C ASP A 74 2.51 -0.55 58.06
N THR A 75 2.05 -0.61 59.32
CA THR A 75 1.95 0.56 60.18
C THR A 75 3.30 1.20 60.53
N THR A 76 4.44 0.55 60.20
CA THR A 76 5.79 1.07 60.41
C THR A 76 6.34 1.84 59.22
N THR A 77 5.64 1.80 58.07
CA THR A 77 6.00 2.55 56.88
C THR A 77 5.96 4.05 57.16
N ASN A 78 7.04 4.77 56.87
CA ASN A 78 7.15 6.19 57.19
C ASN A 78 6.17 7.01 56.33
N VAL A 79 5.71 8.15 56.86
CA VAL A 79 4.91 9.15 56.13
C VAL A 79 5.61 9.55 54.82
N GLU A 80 6.94 9.58 54.80
CA GLU A 80 7.72 9.92 53.60
C GLU A 80 7.54 8.91 52.46
N ASP A 81 7.45 7.61 52.74
CA ASP A 81 7.20 6.60 51.70
C ASP A 81 5.81 6.77 51.10
N THR A 82 4.81 7.05 51.96
CA THR A 82 3.44 7.33 51.50
C THR A 82 3.40 8.57 50.60
N ARG A 83 4.15 9.62 50.94
CA ARG A 83 4.27 10.83 50.11
C ARG A 83 4.97 10.55 48.78
N LEU A 84 6.00 9.71 48.78
CA LEU A 84 6.70 9.30 47.56
C LEU A 84 5.76 8.56 46.61
N PHE A 85 5.00 7.59 47.11
CA PHE A 85 4.00 6.87 46.31
C PHE A 85 2.88 7.79 45.82
N GLU A 86 2.42 8.74 46.64
CA GLU A 86 1.43 9.75 46.23
C GLU A 86 1.96 10.66 45.11
N ALA A 87 3.23 11.09 45.18
CA ALA A 87 3.86 11.88 44.13
C ALA A 87 3.96 11.10 42.81
N LYS A 88 4.40 9.84 42.86
CA LYS A 88 4.46 8.96 41.68
C LYS A 88 3.08 8.68 41.10
N TYR A 89 2.08 8.45 41.97
CA TYR A 89 0.69 8.32 41.58
C TYR A 89 0.19 9.56 40.82
N ASN A 90 0.43 10.76 41.36
CA ASN A 90 0.01 12.02 40.74
C ASN A 90 0.68 12.26 39.38
N GLN A 91 1.92 11.82 39.21
CA GLN A 91 2.59 11.86 37.91
C GLN A 91 1.95 10.88 36.92
N ALA A 92 1.72 9.64 37.34
CA ALA A 92 1.13 8.60 36.49
C ALA A 92 -0.31 8.95 36.07
N ILE A 93 -1.12 9.48 36.99
CA ILE A 93 -2.49 9.90 36.67
C ILE A 93 -2.52 11.09 35.71
N LEU A 94 -1.60 12.05 35.83
CA LEU A 94 -1.49 13.15 34.89
C LEU A 94 -1.17 12.66 33.48
N GLN A 95 -0.25 11.70 33.34
CA GLN A 95 0.07 11.08 32.05
C GLN A 95 -1.13 10.31 31.50
N PHE A 96 -1.80 9.54 32.34
CA PHE A 96 -3.01 8.81 31.98
C PHE A 96 -4.10 9.74 31.45
N GLU A 97 -4.46 10.79 32.19
CA GLU A 97 -5.49 11.76 31.80
C GLU A 97 -5.10 12.53 30.54
N MET A 98 -3.82 12.87 30.38
CA MET A 98 -3.30 13.50 29.17
C MET A 98 -3.57 12.62 27.94
N PHE A 99 -3.21 11.33 27.98
CA PHE A 99 -3.44 10.42 26.86
C PHE A 99 -4.93 10.17 26.59
N VAL A 100 -5.75 9.93 27.63
CA VAL A 100 -7.20 9.76 27.46
C VAL A 100 -7.84 11.01 26.87
N SER A 101 -7.42 12.19 27.32
CA SER A 101 -7.91 13.46 26.78
C SER A 101 -7.49 13.65 25.33
N ALA A 102 -6.24 13.32 24.98
CA ALA A 102 -5.77 13.41 23.61
C ALA A 102 -6.47 12.41 22.68
N LEU A 103 -6.77 11.20 23.15
CA LEU A 103 -7.59 10.22 22.43
C LEU A 103 -9.04 10.71 22.24
N THR A 104 -9.60 11.40 23.24
CA THR A 104 -10.98 11.90 23.19
C THR A 104 -11.11 13.09 22.23
N TRP A 105 -10.24 14.09 22.38
CA TRP A 105 -10.39 15.39 21.74
C TRP A 105 -9.43 15.62 20.59
N GLY A 106 -8.39 14.80 20.43
CA GLY A 106 -7.28 15.02 19.51
C GLY A 106 -6.20 15.93 20.11
N SER A 107 -4.92 15.62 19.89
CA SER A 107 -3.80 16.31 20.57
C SER A 107 -3.59 17.76 20.12
N GLU A 108 -4.07 18.12 18.92
CA GLU A 108 -3.88 19.45 18.32
C GLU A 108 -5.15 20.32 18.36
N THR A 109 -6.20 19.87 19.05
CA THR A 109 -7.47 20.60 19.08
C THR A 109 -7.49 21.66 20.18
N LYS A 110 -8.29 22.71 19.96
CA LYS A 110 -8.45 23.79 20.95
C LYS A 110 -9.05 23.26 22.26
N GLU A 111 -9.93 22.28 22.15
CA GLU A 111 -10.54 21.56 23.26
C GLU A 111 -9.46 20.94 24.14
N PHE A 112 -8.54 20.15 23.57
CA PHE A 112 -7.43 19.55 24.32
C PHE A 112 -6.50 20.61 24.93
N HIS A 113 -6.20 21.68 24.19
CA HIS A 113 -5.35 22.78 24.65
C HIS A 113 -5.96 23.55 25.84
N ALA A 114 -7.28 23.61 25.94
CA ALA A 114 -7.99 24.32 27.00
C ALA A 114 -8.24 23.46 28.25
N LEU A 115 -8.07 22.14 28.19
CA LEU A 115 -8.36 21.24 29.31
C LEU A 115 -7.50 21.55 30.53
N ASP A 116 -8.18 21.62 31.69
CA ASP A 116 -7.58 21.89 32.99
C ASP A 116 -6.65 23.12 32.98
N GLY A 117 -7.04 24.15 32.21
CA GLY A 117 -6.25 25.39 32.08
C GLY A 117 -4.95 25.21 31.31
N GLY A 118 -4.86 24.21 30.42
CA GLY A 118 -3.68 23.92 29.60
C GLY A 118 -2.65 23.00 30.26
N ILE A 119 -2.96 22.43 31.43
CA ILE A 119 -2.08 21.49 32.12
C ILE A 119 -1.82 20.25 31.25
N MET A 120 -2.85 19.71 30.59
CA MET A 120 -2.74 18.52 29.74
C MET A 120 -1.86 18.77 28.52
N HIS A 121 -2.06 19.89 27.83
CA HIS A 121 -1.22 20.29 26.72
C HIS A 121 0.24 20.52 27.15
N SER A 122 0.45 21.18 28.28
CA SER A 122 1.80 21.39 28.81
C SER A 122 2.49 20.06 29.17
N ALA A 123 1.75 19.07 29.67
CA ALA A 123 2.28 17.73 29.92
C ALA A 123 2.62 17.00 28.60
N TRP A 124 1.79 17.19 27.58
CA TRP A 124 1.99 16.66 26.23
C TRP A 124 3.26 17.23 25.58
N GLU A 125 3.48 18.53 25.67
CA GLU A 125 4.71 19.17 25.18
C GLU A 125 5.95 18.67 25.94
N ARG A 126 5.90 18.66 27.28
CA ARG A 126 7.02 18.23 28.13
C ARG A 126 7.44 16.78 27.92
N SER A 127 6.52 15.92 27.47
CA SER A 127 6.82 14.52 27.19
C SER A 127 7.44 14.30 25.80
N GLY A 128 7.49 15.34 24.96
CA GLY A 128 8.11 15.28 23.62
C GLY A 128 7.25 14.55 22.57
N TYR A 129 6.00 14.21 22.87
CA TYR A 129 5.13 13.50 21.93
C TYR A 129 4.62 14.38 20.79
N HIS A 130 4.49 15.69 21.02
CA HIS A 130 4.04 16.64 20.00
C HIS A 130 4.90 16.64 18.72
N ASP A 131 6.21 16.40 18.85
CA ASP A 131 7.12 16.29 17.71
C ASP A 131 7.05 14.90 17.03
N ALA A 132 6.60 13.89 17.76
CA ALA A 132 6.63 12.50 17.31
C ALA A 132 5.37 12.11 16.53
N TYR A 133 4.18 12.55 16.97
CA TYR A 133 2.92 12.25 16.29
C TYR A 133 1.74 13.09 16.81
N THR A 134 0.73 13.22 15.95
CA THR A 134 -0.58 13.81 16.26
C THR A 134 -1.61 12.72 16.50
N ILE A 135 -2.39 12.85 17.58
CA ILE A 135 -3.52 11.95 17.84
C ILE A 135 -4.78 12.57 17.24
N PRO A 136 -5.47 11.90 16.29
CA PRO A 136 -6.75 12.38 15.77
C PRO A 136 -7.83 12.30 16.86
N ALA A 137 -8.83 13.20 16.79
CA ALA A 137 -9.96 13.16 17.69
C ALA A 137 -10.80 11.90 17.49
N ALA A 138 -11.32 11.32 18.57
CA ALA A 138 -12.23 10.19 18.46
C ALA A 138 -13.57 10.60 17.82
N HIS A 139 -14.18 9.65 17.12
CA HIS A 139 -15.48 9.84 16.46
C HIS A 139 -16.40 8.65 16.73
N GLY A 140 -17.71 8.83 16.49
CA GLY A 140 -18.70 7.77 16.61
C GLY A 140 -18.70 7.09 17.99
N LYS A 141 -18.70 5.77 18.00
CA LYS A 141 -18.74 4.98 19.25
C LYS A 141 -17.45 5.07 20.05
N ALA A 142 -16.29 5.28 19.41
CA ALA A 142 -15.03 5.47 20.12
C ALA A 142 -15.08 6.74 20.98
N LEU A 143 -15.69 7.83 20.47
CA LEU A 143 -15.89 9.05 21.25
C LEU A 143 -16.81 8.82 22.46
N GLU A 144 -17.89 8.06 22.28
CA GLU A 144 -18.81 7.74 23.38
C GLU A 144 -18.13 6.87 24.45
N ALA A 145 -17.39 5.83 24.05
CA ALA A 145 -16.58 5.04 24.97
C ALA A 145 -15.56 5.91 25.74
N ALA A 146 -14.97 6.91 25.06
CA ALA A 146 -14.03 7.83 25.68
C ALA A 146 -14.68 8.77 26.71
N LYS A 147 -15.88 9.27 26.43
CA LYS A 147 -16.66 10.08 27.39
C LYS A 147 -17.12 9.25 28.59
N ASP A 148 -17.54 8.01 28.36
CA ASP A 148 -18.02 7.09 29.40
C ASP A 148 -16.91 6.72 30.40
N MET A 149 -15.63 6.85 30.03
CA MET A 149 -14.51 6.68 30.96
C MET A 149 -14.47 7.77 32.04
N ARG A 150 -14.83 9.02 31.71
CA ARG A 150 -14.54 10.19 32.56
C ARG A 150 -15.11 10.10 33.98
N PRO A 151 -16.37 9.67 34.20
CA PRO A 151 -16.88 9.48 35.56
C PRO A 151 -16.08 8.46 36.37
N HIS A 152 -15.69 7.34 35.74
CA HIS A 152 -14.91 6.29 36.41
C HIS A 152 -13.48 6.72 36.71
N ILE A 153 -12.86 7.52 35.83
CA ILE A 153 -11.56 8.15 36.09
C ILE A 153 -11.66 9.06 37.32
N ASN A 154 -12.65 9.95 37.36
CA ASN A 154 -12.82 10.89 38.48
C ASN A 154 -13.02 10.17 39.82
N GLU A 155 -13.82 9.10 39.85
CA GLU A 155 -14.01 8.28 41.05
C GLU A 155 -12.75 7.52 41.45
N PHE A 156 -12.03 6.94 40.48
CA PHE A 156 -10.73 6.30 40.72
C PHE A 156 -9.74 7.29 41.36
N VAL A 157 -9.65 8.51 40.83
CA VAL A 157 -8.77 9.55 41.34
C VAL A 157 -9.15 9.98 42.75
N THR A 158 -10.42 10.30 42.95
CA THR A 158 -10.95 10.77 44.23
C THR A 158 -10.70 9.74 45.34
N LYS A 159 -11.02 8.46 45.07
CA LYS A 159 -10.83 7.37 46.05
C LYS A 159 -9.35 7.11 46.33
N SER A 160 -8.48 7.17 45.31
CA SER A 160 -7.03 7.03 45.49
C SER A 160 -6.46 8.11 46.41
N GLN A 161 -6.85 9.38 46.20
CA GLN A 161 -6.43 10.49 47.04
C GLN A 161 -6.91 10.35 48.49
N GLN A 162 -8.15 9.89 48.69
CA GLN A 162 -8.68 9.59 50.02
C GLN A 162 -7.87 8.48 50.71
N ILE A 163 -7.48 7.42 49.98
CA ILE A 163 -6.62 6.35 50.51
C ILE A 163 -5.28 6.92 50.99
N PHE A 164 -4.60 7.75 50.18
CA PHE A 164 -3.34 8.38 50.60
C PHE A 164 -3.51 9.27 51.83
N ALA A 165 -4.59 10.06 51.89
CA ALA A 165 -4.89 10.91 53.04
C ALA A 165 -5.11 10.08 54.32
N MET A 166 -5.91 9.00 54.24
CA MET A 166 -6.17 8.09 55.36
C MET A 166 -4.91 7.33 55.79
N LYS A 167 -4.09 6.86 54.84
CA LYS A 167 -2.81 6.19 55.14
C LYS A 167 -1.85 7.11 55.88
N LYS A 168 -1.70 8.36 55.45
CA LYS A 168 -0.90 9.38 56.18
C LYS A 168 -1.44 9.59 57.60
N LYS A 169 -2.76 9.58 57.80
CA LYS A 169 -3.37 9.69 59.14
C LYS A 169 -3.05 8.48 60.01
N ILE A 170 -3.18 7.26 59.47
CA ILE A 170 -2.89 6.00 60.19
C ILE A 170 -1.42 5.98 60.67
N VAL A 171 -0.47 6.36 59.81
CA VAL A 171 0.96 6.38 60.19
C VAL A 171 1.21 7.37 61.33
N ARG A 172 0.55 8.54 61.34
CA ARG A 172 0.65 9.52 62.43
C ARG A 172 0.08 8.99 63.75
N LEU A 173 -1.13 8.42 63.71
CA LEU A 173 -1.79 7.87 64.91
C LEU A 173 -1.05 6.66 65.49
N THR A 174 -0.31 5.92 64.67
CA THR A 174 0.54 4.81 65.15
C THR A 174 1.64 5.32 66.10
N ALA A 175 2.08 6.58 65.94
CA ALA A 175 3.01 7.21 66.87
C ALA A 175 2.37 7.59 68.22
N GLU A 176 1.04 7.66 68.28
CA GLU A 176 0.25 8.12 69.44
C GLU A 176 -0.48 6.96 70.17
N ASP A 177 -0.31 5.71 69.72
CA ASP A 177 -0.91 4.46 70.25
C ASP A 177 -2.46 4.39 70.25
N GLU A 178 -3.12 5.04 69.29
CA GLU A 178 -4.59 5.05 69.19
C GLU A 178 -5.18 3.84 68.43
N GLN A 179 -5.00 2.64 68.96
CA GLN A 179 -5.33 1.36 68.29
C GLN A 179 -6.78 1.24 67.78
N LYS A 180 -7.76 1.84 68.48
CA LYS A 180 -9.17 1.77 68.07
C LYS A 180 -9.44 2.57 66.82
N GLU A 181 -8.91 3.79 66.72
CA GLU A 181 -9.09 4.65 65.55
C GLU A 181 -8.33 4.09 64.34
N ILE A 182 -7.12 3.57 64.55
CA ILE A 182 -6.33 2.92 63.49
C ILE A 182 -7.13 1.79 62.83
N ARG A 183 -7.78 0.92 63.62
CA ARG A 183 -8.59 -0.20 63.10
C ARG A 183 -9.77 0.28 62.25
N GLU A 184 -10.43 1.35 62.66
CA GLU A 184 -11.56 1.90 61.91
C GLU A 184 -11.11 2.54 60.59
N LEU A 185 -10.02 3.31 60.61
CA LEU A 185 -9.44 3.88 59.39
C LEU A 185 -8.96 2.80 58.42
N GLN A 186 -8.35 1.71 58.92
CA GLN A 186 -7.94 0.58 58.09
C GLN A 186 -9.14 -0.07 57.38
N LYS A 187 -10.27 -0.22 58.08
CA LYS A 187 -11.50 -0.74 57.48
C LYS A 187 -12.03 0.18 56.38
N GLN A 188 -12.03 1.50 56.59
CA GLN A 188 -12.44 2.47 55.57
C GLN A 188 -11.51 2.45 54.35
N VAL A 189 -10.20 2.37 54.57
CA VAL A 189 -9.20 2.23 53.49
C VAL A 189 -9.45 0.96 52.66
N GLN A 190 -9.80 -0.16 53.29
CA GLN A 190 -10.14 -1.40 52.57
C GLN A 190 -11.39 -1.26 51.70
N LEU A 191 -12.43 -0.60 52.21
CA LEU A 191 -13.66 -0.32 51.46
C LEU A 191 -13.37 0.59 50.26
N LEU A 192 -12.62 1.68 50.47
CA LEU A 192 -12.22 2.58 49.39
C LEU A 192 -11.35 1.88 48.34
N ALA A 193 -10.45 0.99 48.78
CA ALA A 193 -9.60 0.22 47.86
C ALA A 193 -10.42 -0.75 47.01
N ALA A 194 -11.47 -1.36 47.57
CA ALA A 194 -12.40 -2.21 46.82
C ALA A 194 -13.15 -1.39 45.75
N ASP A 195 -13.75 -0.26 46.14
CA ASP A 195 -14.45 0.62 45.20
C ASP A 195 -13.53 1.17 44.10
N MET A 196 -12.31 1.59 44.46
CA MET A 196 -11.31 2.08 43.52
C MET A 196 -10.96 1.02 42.46
N ARG A 197 -10.85 -0.26 42.86
CA ARG A 197 -10.61 -1.36 41.92
C ARG A 197 -11.75 -1.52 40.93
N THR A 198 -13.00 -1.44 41.39
CA THR A 198 -14.18 -1.47 40.51
C THR A 198 -14.11 -0.36 39.45
N HIS A 199 -13.78 0.87 39.86
CA HIS A 199 -13.66 1.97 38.90
C HIS A 199 -12.48 1.81 37.95
N LYS A 200 -11.32 1.32 38.43
CA LYS A 200 -10.19 0.96 37.57
C LYS A 200 -10.61 -0.06 36.52
N GLU A 201 -11.31 -1.12 36.92
CA GLU A 201 -11.81 -2.16 36.01
C GLU A 201 -12.74 -1.57 34.96
N SER A 202 -13.67 -0.67 35.34
CA SER A 202 -14.53 0.03 34.39
C SER A 202 -13.75 0.90 33.40
N VAL A 203 -12.71 1.62 33.86
CA VAL A 203 -11.82 2.39 32.97
C VAL A 203 -11.10 1.47 32.00
N THR A 204 -10.53 0.37 32.47
CA THR A 204 -9.84 -0.61 31.62
C THR A 204 -10.79 -1.23 30.59
N GLN A 205 -12.02 -1.59 30.98
CA GLN A 205 -13.04 -2.11 30.07
C GLN A 205 -13.42 -1.09 28.99
N ALA A 206 -13.61 0.18 29.37
CA ALA A 206 -13.94 1.23 28.43
C ALA A 206 -12.77 1.56 27.48
N LEU A 207 -11.51 1.51 27.95
CA LEU A 207 -10.33 1.58 27.07
C LEU A 207 -10.26 0.40 26.10
N GLN A 208 -10.57 -0.81 26.56
CA GLN A 208 -10.62 -1.99 25.68
C GLN A 208 -11.73 -1.86 24.63
N ALA A 209 -12.90 -1.35 25.02
CA ALA A 209 -14.00 -1.07 24.08
C ALA A 209 -13.60 0.02 23.06
N PHE A 210 -12.88 1.06 23.51
CA PHE A 210 -12.33 2.10 22.65
C PHE A 210 -11.35 1.51 21.61
N VAL A 211 -10.43 0.64 22.03
CA VAL A 211 -9.51 -0.05 21.12
C VAL A 211 -10.28 -0.93 20.14
N ALA A 212 -11.22 -1.74 20.62
CA ALA A 212 -11.99 -2.65 19.78
C ALA A 212 -12.81 -1.91 18.70
N GLU A 213 -13.37 -0.75 19.03
CA GLU A 213 -14.10 0.06 18.05
C GLU A 213 -13.14 0.68 17.01
N ASN A 214 -11.98 1.16 17.43
CA ASN A 214 -10.97 1.67 16.49
C ASN A 214 -10.43 0.55 15.60
N ASP A 215 -10.18 -0.64 16.14
CA ASP A 215 -9.75 -1.81 15.37
C ASP A 215 -10.82 -2.20 14.33
N ALA A 216 -12.11 -2.12 14.67
CA ALA A 216 -13.19 -2.38 13.72
C ALA A 216 -13.23 -1.36 12.57
N VAL A 217 -12.99 -0.08 12.85
CA VAL A 217 -12.87 0.97 11.83
C VAL A 217 -11.64 0.72 10.94
N VAL A 218 -10.49 0.42 11.56
CA VAL A 218 -9.25 0.06 10.87
C VAL A 218 -9.46 -1.13 9.93
N ASP A 219 -10.06 -2.21 10.42
CA ASP A 219 -10.32 -3.40 9.63
C ASP A 219 -11.26 -3.13 8.45
N ALA A 220 -12.24 -2.24 8.63
CA ALA A 220 -13.13 -1.82 7.56
C ALA A 220 -12.39 -1.02 6.49
N GLU A 221 -11.52 -0.09 6.90
CA GLU A 221 -10.68 0.70 5.99
C GLU A 221 -9.66 -0.17 5.25
N LEU A 222 -9.00 -1.10 5.95
CA LEU A 222 -8.05 -2.04 5.36
C LEU A 222 -8.74 -2.95 4.33
N LYS A 223 -9.93 -3.47 4.64
CA LYS A 223 -10.72 -4.25 3.66
C LYS A 223 -11.12 -3.42 2.44
N GLN A 224 -11.53 -2.17 2.65
CA GLN A 224 -11.83 -1.25 1.54
C GLN A 224 -10.58 -1.00 0.69
N GLN A 225 -9.41 -0.85 1.32
CA GLN A 225 -8.13 -0.64 0.66
C GLN A 225 -7.66 -1.89 -0.10
N GLU A 226 -7.85 -3.10 0.46
CA GLU A 226 -7.57 -4.37 -0.22
C GLU A 226 -8.44 -4.54 -1.46
N GLN A 227 -9.71 -4.18 -1.39
CA GLN A 227 -10.63 -4.20 -2.54
C GLN A 227 -10.18 -3.23 -3.64
N LEU A 228 -9.78 -2.00 -3.27
CA LEU A 228 -9.22 -1.04 -4.23
C LEU A 228 -7.91 -1.55 -4.85
N THR A 229 -7.03 -2.11 -4.03
CA THR A 229 -5.72 -2.65 -4.49
C THR A 229 -5.91 -3.82 -5.45
N THR A 230 -6.82 -4.74 -5.12
CA THR A 230 -7.19 -5.86 -5.99
C THR A 230 -7.79 -5.38 -7.30
N SER A 231 -8.65 -4.36 -7.25
CA SER A 231 -9.25 -3.75 -8.44
C SER A 231 -8.19 -3.10 -9.34
N VAL A 232 -7.23 -2.38 -8.74
CA VAL A 232 -6.11 -1.76 -9.48
C VAL A 232 -5.22 -2.82 -10.13
N TYR A 233 -4.89 -3.91 -9.43
CA TYR A 233 -4.11 -5.00 -10.03
C TYR A 233 -4.86 -5.69 -11.17
N ALA A 234 -6.17 -5.91 -11.03
CA ALA A 234 -7.00 -6.46 -12.11
C ALA A 234 -7.01 -5.56 -13.35
N ILE A 235 -7.13 -4.23 -13.15
CA ILE A 235 -7.05 -3.25 -14.24
C ILE A 235 -5.67 -3.30 -14.90
N ILE A 236 -4.58 -3.25 -14.13
CA ILE A 236 -3.21 -3.33 -14.68
C ILE A 236 -3.00 -4.63 -15.46
N ALA A 237 -3.39 -5.77 -14.89
CA ALA A 237 -3.28 -7.07 -15.53
C ALA A 237 -4.10 -7.14 -16.83
N SER A 238 -5.31 -6.57 -16.87
CA SER A 238 -6.13 -6.50 -18.08
C SER A 238 -5.50 -5.63 -19.16
N ILE A 239 -4.91 -4.48 -18.80
CA ILE A 239 -4.20 -3.59 -19.73
C ILE A 239 -2.98 -4.30 -20.33
N ILE A 240 -2.20 -5.00 -19.50
CA ILE A 240 -1.03 -5.78 -19.97
C ILE A 240 -1.50 -6.90 -20.90
N GLY A 241 -2.50 -7.68 -20.49
CA GLY A 241 -3.05 -8.77 -21.30
C GLY A 241 -3.57 -8.30 -22.65
N LEU A 242 -4.32 -7.19 -22.68
CA LEU A 242 -4.82 -6.59 -23.91
C LEU A 242 -3.69 -6.08 -24.81
N ASN A 243 -2.64 -5.49 -24.23
CA ASN A 243 -1.46 -5.04 -24.98
C ASN A 243 -0.67 -6.19 -25.61
N VAL A 244 -0.47 -7.28 -24.86
CA VAL A 244 0.20 -8.48 -25.38
C VAL A 244 -0.63 -9.10 -26.50
N LEU A 245 -1.94 -9.27 -26.29
CA LEU A 245 -2.85 -9.80 -27.31
C LEU A 245 -2.86 -8.93 -28.56
N PHE A 246 -2.98 -7.61 -28.40
CA PHE A 246 -2.96 -6.66 -29.50
C PHE A 246 -1.63 -6.71 -30.27
N SER A 247 -0.50 -6.71 -29.57
CA SER A 247 0.83 -6.79 -30.19
C SER A 247 1.02 -8.09 -30.96
N MET A 248 0.53 -9.22 -30.42
CA MET A 248 0.58 -10.53 -31.08
C MET A 248 -0.28 -10.55 -32.35
N LEU A 249 -1.56 -10.13 -32.25
CA LEU A 249 -2.47 -10.08 -33.39
C LEU A 249 -1.96 -9.13 -34.48
N PHE A 250 -1.47 -7.96 -34.08
CA PHE A 250 -0.89 -6.99 -34.97
C PHE A 250 0.36 -7.54 -35.65
N GLY A 251 1.29 -8.14 -34.91
CA GLY A 251 2.50 -8.76 -35.45
C GLY A 251 2.20 -9.89 -36.45
N LEU A 252 1.26 -10.78 -36.12
CA LEU A 252 0.83 -11.87 -37.00
C LEU A 252 0.16 -11.35 -38.27
N TYR A 253 -0.79 -10.43 -38.13
CA TYR A 253 -1.47 -9.80 -39.25
C TYR A 253 -0.46 -9.12 -40.17
N TYR A 254 0.43 -8.32 -39.59
CA TYR A 254 1.40 -7.52 -40.32
C TYR A 254 2.44 -8.39 -41.03
N SER A 255 3.09 -9.31 -40.32
CA SER A 255 4.09 -10.23 -40.89
C SER A 255 3.49 -11.06 -42.03
N ARG A 256 2.28 -11.61 -41.83
CA ARG A 256 1.62 -12.43 -42.85
C ARG A 256 1.23 -11.62 -44.08
N LYS A 257 0.56 -10.47 -43.91
CA LYS A 257 0.02 -9.68 -45.04
C LYS A 257 1.07 -8.87 -45.77
N MET A 258 2.04 -8.29 -45.07
CA MET A 258 3.00 -7.36 -45.65
C MET A 258 4.29 -8.02 -46.14
N ILE A 259 4.67 -9.17 -45.58
CA ILE A 259 5.94 -9.83 -45.91
C ILE A 259 5.69 -11.21 -46.52
N LEU A 260 5.05 -12.11 -45.78
CA LEU A 260 4.97 -13.52 -46.16
C LEU A 260 4.18 -13.76 -47.45
N ILE A 261 2.98 -13.18 -47.58
CA ILE A 261 2.13 -13.37 -48.76
C ILE A 261 2.80 -12.82 -50.05
N PRO A 262 3.34 -11.58 -50.07
CA PRO A 262 4.10 -11.09 -51.21
C PRO A 262 5.28 -11.97 -51.61
N LEU A 263 6.06 -12.46 -50.64
CA LEU A 263 7.18 -13.36 -50.90
C LEU A 263 6.72 -14.70 -51.47
N GLN A 264 5.68 -15.31 -50.89
CA GLN A 264 5.10 -16.56 -51.40
C GLN A 264 4.61 -16.43 -52.85
N LYS A 265 3.96 -15.30 -53.18
CA LYS A 265 3.54 -15.00 -54.55
C LYS A 265 4.74 -14.91 -55.51
N LEU A 266 5.82 -14.23 -55.11
CA LEU A 266 7.04 -14.16 -55.92
C LEU A 266 7.67 -15.53 -56.11
N THR A 267 7.81 -16.32 -55.04
CA THR A 267 8.38 -17.67 -55.08
C THR A 267 7.56 -18.59 -55.99
N HIS A 268 6.23 -18.51 -55.96
CA HIS A 268 5.38 -19.33 -56.83
C HIS A 268 5.60 -19.02 -58.31
N VAL A 269 5.67 -17.73 -58.67
CA VAL A 269 5.93 -17.31 -60.06
C VAL A 269 7.31 -17.80 -60.52
N VAL A 270 8.34 -17.65 -59.70
CA VAL A 270 9.68 -18.15 -60.00
C VAL A 270 9.68 -19.67 -60.22
N ASN A 271 8.96 -20.43 -59.39
CA ASN A 271 8.86 -21.88 -59.53
C ASN A 271 8.09 -22.31 -60.80
N ASP A 272 7.04 -21.57 -61.18
CA ASP A 272 6.34 -21.79 -62.45
C ASP A 272 7.29 -21.57 -63.64
N ILE A 273 8.10 -20.52 -63.59
CA ILE A 273 9.08 -20.23 -64.66
C ILE A 273 10.17 -21.32 -64.71
N SER A 274 10.69 -21.77 -63.57
CA SER A 274 11.70 -22.85 -63.56
C SER A 274 11.17 -24.19 -64.04
N THR A 275 9.85 -24.41 -63.98
CA THR A 275 9.19 -25.61 -64.52
C THR A 275 8.78 -25.46 -65.99
N GLY A 276 9.24 -24.40 -66.67
CA GLY A 276 9.03 -24.18 -68.10
C GLY A 276 7.77 -23.38 -68.44
N LYS A 277 6.99 -22.93 -67.46
CA LYS A 277 5.83 -22.04 -67.70
C LYS A 277 6.30 -20.60 -67.83
N LEU A 278 6.90 -20.28 -68.96
CA LEU A 278 7.47 -18.95 -69.18
C LEU A 278 6.39 -17.85 -69.15
N ASP A 279 5.13 -18.11 -69.52
CA ASP A 279 4.10 -17.07 -69.56
C ASP A 279 3.59 -16.57 -68.20
N ALA A 280 4.06 -17.13 -67.08
CA ALA A 280 3.77 -16.61 -65.76
C ALA A 280 4.23 -15.14 -65.62
N LYS A 281 3.37 -14.29 -65.04
CA LYS A 281 3.64 -12.87 -64.80
C LYS A 281 3.61 -12.57 -63.30
N ILE A 282 4.54 -11.73 -62.86
CA ILE A 282 4.53 -11.22 -61.48
C ILE A 282 3.34 -10.26 -61.31
N ASP A 283 2.65 -10.33 -60.16
CA ASP A 283 1.53 -9.46 -59.81
C ASP A 283 1.94 -7.98 -59.95
N PRO A 284 1.28 -7.16 -60.80
CA PRO A 284 1.65 -5.77 -61.03
C PRO A 284 1.72 -4.94 -59.76
N LYS A 285 0.89 -5.25 -58.76
CA LYS A 285 0.91 -4.55 -57.46
C LYS A 285 2.22 -4.74 -56.70
N LEU A 286 2.88 -5.89 -56.88
CA LEU A 286 4.20 -6.16 -56.30
C LEU A 286 5.28 -5.38 -57.07
N VAL A 287 5.22 -5.37 -58.40
CA VAL A 287 6.17 -4.64 -59.25
C VAL A 287 6.07 -3.13 -59.07
N GLU A 288 4.87 -2.60 -58.79
CA GLU A 288 4.63 -1.18 -58.50
C GLU A 288 4.97 -0.81 -57.05
N SER A 289 5.18 -1.80 -56.17
CA SER A 289 5.48 -1.54 -54.77
C SER A 289 6.78 -0.73 -54.63
N LYS A 290 6.75 0.31 -53.80
CA LYS A 290 7.90 1.22 -53.58
C LYS A 290 8.79 0.79 -52.42
N ASP A 291 8.60 -0.44 -51.93
CA ASP A 291 9.39 -1.05 -50.85
C ASP A 291 10.39 -2.07 -51.40
N GLU A 292 11.15 -2.69 -50.49
CA GLU A 292 12.20 -3.66 -50.83
C GLU A 292 11.63 -4.91 -51.51
N ILE A 293 10.39 -5.30 -51.18
CA ILE A 293 9.70 -6.39 -51.87
C ILE A 293 9.43 -6.01 -53.33
N GLY A 294 9.06 -4.75 -53.58
CA GLY A 294 8.91 -4.25 -54.95
C GLY A 294 10.23 -4.15 -55.71
N ASP A 295 11.32 -3.75 -55.06
CA ASP A 295 12.66 -3.78 -55.66
C ASP A 295 13.04 -5.22 -56.06
N LEU A 296 12.75 -6.20 -55.20
CA LEU A 296 12.95 -7.62 -55.48
C LEU A 296 12.06 -8.11 -56.62
N ALA A 297 10.78 -7.74 -56.64
CA ALA A 297 9.84 -8.11 -57.69
C ALA A 297 10.29 -7.60 -59.08
N ARG A 298 10.75 -6.33 -59.15
CA ARG A 298 11.30 -5.73 -60.37
C ARG A 298 12.58 -6.43 -60.85
N ALA A 299 13.46 -6.81 -59.92
CA ALA A 299 14.67 -7.53 -60.26
C ALA A 299 14.35 -8.92 -60.85
N PHE A 300 13.43 -9.65 -60.23
CA PHE A 300 12.96 -10.93 -60.76
C PHE A 300 12.32 -10.78 -62.14
N ASP A 301 11.44 -9.79 -62.35
CA ASP A 301 10.77 -9.57 -63.64
C ASP A 301 11.79 -9.42 -64.80
N ARG A 302 12.85 -8.64 -64.60
CA ARG A 302 13.94 -8.47 -65.58
C ARG A 302 14.67 -9.78 -65.88
N THR A 303 14.95 -10.59 -64.86
CA THR A 303 15.58 -11.91 -65.04
C THR A 303 14.71 -12.84 -65.86
N VAL A 304 13.40 -12.84 -65.62
CA VAL A 304 12.44 -13.65 -66.36
C VAL A 304 12.37 -13.23 -67.82
N VAL A 305 12.32 -11.93 -68.10
CA VAL A 305 12.36 -11.40 -69.47
C VAL A 305 13.66 -11.82 -70.17
N SER A 306 14.80 -11.72 -69.49
CA SER A 306 16.10 -12.12 -70.03
C SER A 306 16.16 -13.61 -70.36
N LEU A 307 15.63 -14.47 -69.47
CA LEU A 307 15.56 -15.91 -69.67
C LEU A 307 14.67 -16.29 -70.86
N LYS A 308 13.50 -15.62 -71.01
CA LYS A 308 12.60 -15.82 -72.16
C LYS A 308 13.29 -15.52 -73.48
N LEU A 309 14.04 -14.43 -73.54
CA LEU A 309 14.79 -14.05 -74.75
C LEU A 309 15.85 -15.10 -75.08
N ALA A 310 16.63 -15.53 -74.10
CA ALA A 310 17.67 -16.57 -74.28
C ALA A 310 17.09 -17.93 -74.73
N MET A 311 15.93 -18.34 -74.20
CA MET A 311 15.28 -19.59 -74.62
C MET A 311 14.74 -19.51 -76.04
N ARG A 312 14.18 -18.37 -76.46
CA ARG A 312 13.72 -18.15 -77.85
C ARG A 312 14.88 -18.16 -78.84
N GLU A 313 16.01 -17.55 -78.48
CA GLU A 313 17.22 -17.56 -79.30
C GLU A 313 17.74 -18.99 -79.50
N LYS A 314 17.75 -19.81 -78.43
CA LYS A 314 18.14 -21.22 -78.51
C LYS A 314 17.19 -22.06 -79.37
N GLU A 315 15.88 -21.82 -79.29
CA GLU A 315 14.87 -22.53 -80.10
C GLU A 315 15.00 -22.19 -81.60
N GLN A 316 15.32 -20.93 -81.93
CA GLN A 316 15.60 -20.51 -83.30
C GLN A 316 16.93 -21.07 -83.85
N ALA A 317 17.83 -21.53 -82.98
CA ALA A 317 19.15 -22.04 -83.32
C ALA A 317 19.26 -23.57 -83.52
N GLY A 318 18.17 -24.35 -83.56
CA GLY A 318 18.23 -25.80 -83.86
C GLY A 318 17.14 -26.29 -84.83
N PRO A 319 17.31 -27.38 -85.62
CA PRO A 319 18.49 -28.18 -85.97
C PRO A 319 18.86 -27.97 -87.46
N ALA A 320 19.32 -26.79 -87.86
CA ALA A 320 19.78 -26.58 -89.24
C ALA A 320 21.26 -26.98 -89.45
N ASP A 321 22.02 -27.20 -88.38
CA ASP A 321 23.47 -27.51 -88.41
C ASP A 321 23.81 -28.87 -87.78
N ALA A 322 23.04 -29.92 -88.08
CA ALA A 322 23.56 -31.27 -87.92
C ALA A 322 24.50 -31.55 -89.12
N PRO A 323 25.84 -31.68 -88.92
CA PRO A 323 26.75 -31.98 -90.02
C PRO A 323 26.34 -33.31 -90.68
N PRO A 324 26.46 -33.43 -92.01
CA PRO A 324 26.07 -34.65 -92.70
C PRO A 324 26.90 -35.82 -92.15
N ILE A 325 26.21 -36.90 -91.76
CA ILE A 325 26.86 -38.17 -91.43
C ILE A 325 27.56 -38.64 -92.71
N GLU A 326 28.89 -38.46 -92.75
CA GLU A 326 29.75 -38.93 -93.81
C GLU A 326 29.71 -40.46 -93.80
N LYS A 327 29.09 -41.07 -94.81
CA LYS A 327 29.07 -42.51 -95.00
C LYS A 327 30.45 -42.96 -95.48
N THR A 328 31.28 -43.50 -94.60
CA THR A 328 32.41 -44.35 -94.99
C THR A 328 31.91 -45.78 -95.21
N THR A 329 31.94 -46.17 -96.48
CA THR A 329 31.92 -47.55 -97.02
C THR A 329 32.99 -48.44 -96.41
#